data_AF-I1VH29-F1
#
_entry.id   AF-I1VH29-F1
#
_cell.length_a   1.000
_cell.length_b   1.000
_cell.length_c   1.000
_cell.angle_alpha   90.00
_cell.angle_beta   90.00
_cell.angle_gamma   90.00
#
_symmetry.space_group_name_H-M   'P 1'
#
loop_
_entity.id
_entity.type
_entity.pdbx_description
1 polymer ?
#
loop_
_entity_poly.entity_id
_entity_poly.type
_entity_poly.pdbx_seq_one_letter_code
_entity_poly.pdbx_strand_id
1 'polypeptide(L)'
;MTTVHEELAHAVLAETLASPDGPGALQQARDRIRARHTDPRYVSWIGQSQNDPHYWPPHQMAAYLRVHEMLATGEAVMFLVKAGAEPGPDADRDGNAAKLAQLPRPYTAALDMEQHGADSDGSLTWSAAVTAWRSTGLLLHASHTVTPVDIATRAEPRTVPLEVGSSLPSRTLMHLLVERSVARWAYGDKRVCVILNTATGGIGL
;
A
#
# COMPACT_ATOMS: atom_id res chain seq x y z
N MET A 1 20.96 -11.92 -2.12
CA MET A 1 21.21 -10.47 -2.02
C MET A 1 19.91 -9.86 -1.55
N THR A 2 19.90 -9.23 -0.38
CA THR A 2 18.70 -8.59 0.17
C THR A 2 18.45 -7.30 -0.63
N THR A 3 17.21 -7.02 -1.01
CA THR A 3 16.89 -5.76 -1.70
C THR A 3 16.80 -4.60 -0.71
N VAL A 4 16.89 -3.36 -1.19
CA VAL A 4 16.79 -2.15 -0.34
C VAL A 4 15.50 -2.14 0.49
N HIS A 5 14.37 -2.52 -0.11
CA HIS A 5 13.10 -2.59 0.61
C HIS A 5 13.09 -3.67 1.70
N GLU A 6 13.77 -4.80 1.49
CA GLU A 6 13.88 -5.85 2.51
C GLU A 6 14.80 -5.42 3.66
N GLU A 7 15.91 -4.72 3.38
CA GLU A 7 16.79 -4.16 4.42
C GLU A 7 16.03 -3.18 5.32
N LEU A 8 15.22 -2.30 4.72
CA LEU A 8 14.32 -1.39 5.43
C LEU A 8 13.31 -2.16 6.31
N ALA A 9 12.70 -3.22 5.78
CA ALA A 9 11.76 -4.04 6.53
C ALA A 9 12.45 -4.79 7.70
N HIS A 10 13.71 -5.18 7.55
CA HIS A 10 14.51 -5.75 8.63
C HIS A 10 14.79 -4.72 9.73
N ALA A 11 15.08 -3.47 9.39
CA ALA A 11 15.23 -2.40 10.37
C ALA A 11 13.93 -2.15 11.16
N VAL A 12 12.79 -2.05 10.45
CA VAL A 12 11.47 -1.90 11.10
C VAL A 12 11.13 -3.09 11.98
N LEU A 13 11.49 -4.32 11.59
CA LEU A 13 11.33 -5.48 12.44
C LEU A 13 12.16 -5.34 13.74
N ALA A 14 13.42 -4.92 13.65
CA ALA A 14 14.27 -4.74 14.82
C ALA A 14 13.70 -3.71 15.79
N GLU A 15 13.22 -2.57 15.27
CA GLU A 15 12.53 -1.54 16.06
C GLU A 15 11.24 -2.07 16.70
N THR A 16 10.45 -2.82 15.93
CA THR A 16 9.21 -3.43 16.42
C THR A 16 9.51 -4.40 17.56
N LEU A 17 10.52 -5.26 17.42
CA LEU A 17 10.88 -6.23 18.46
C LEU A 17 11.50 -5.58 19.71
N ALA A 18 12.06 -4.38 19.59
CA ALA A 18 12.57 -3.60 20.71
C ALA A 18 11.45 -2.91 21.52
N SER A 19 10.26 -2.73 20.94
CA SER A 19 9.10 -2.17 21.63
C SER A 19 8.43 -3.20 22.55
N PRO A 20 8.01 -2.84 23.79
CA PRO A 20 7.36 -3.77 24.72
C PRO A 20 6.15 -4.51 24.12
N ASP A 21 5.36 -3.82 23.31
CA ASP A 21 4.12 -4.36 22.73
C ASP A 21 4.30 -4.91 21.31
N GLY A 22 5.45 -4.66 20.68
CA GLY A 22 5.66 -4.94 19.26
C GLY A 22 5.58 -6.43 18.87
N PRO A 23 6.19 -7.37 19.61
CA PRO A 23 6.02 -8.80 19.33
C PRO A 23 4.56 -9.25 19.41
N GLY A 24 3.80 -8.72 20.38
CA GLY A 24 2.37 -8.99 20.54
C GLY A 24 1.55 -8.44 19.37
N ALA A 25 1.86 -7.22 18.92
CA ALA A 25 1.20 -6.60 17.77
C ALA A 25 1.44 -7.36 16.46
N LEU A 26 2.67 -7.84 16.22
CA LEU A 26 3.00 -8.68 15.05
C LEU A 26 2.19 -9.98 15.05
N GLN A 27 2.11 -10.65 16.19
CA GLN A 27 1.35 -11.89 16.32
C GLN A 27 -0.15 -11.64 16.12
N GLN A 28 -0.69 -10.59 16.74
CA GLN A 28 -2.09 -10.21 16.58
C GLN A 28 -2.45 -9.88 15.13
N ALA A 29 -1.59 -9.14 14.41
CA ALA A 29 -1.79 -8.82 13.00
C ALA A 29 -1.87 -10.10 12.15
N ARG A 30 -0.93 -11.03 12.37
CA ARG A 30 -0.92 -12.33 11.69
C ARG A 30 -2.18 -13.15 11.99
N ASP A 31 -2.61 -13.20 13.24
CA ASP A 31 -3.81 -13.95 13.64
C ASP A 31 -5.09 -13.36 13.05
N ARG A 32 -5.20 -12.03 12.97
CA ARG A 32 -6.34 -11.36 12.32
C ARG A 32 -6.40 -11.64 10.83
N ILE A 33 -5.26 -11.62 10.14
CA ILE A 33 -5.16 -11.97 8.71
C ILE A 33 -5.58 -13.42 8.52
N ARG A 34 -5.04 -14.35 9.32
CA ARG A 34 -5.37 -15.78 9.27
C ARG A 34 -6.85 -16.04 9.50
N ALA A 35 -7.45 -15.37 10.47
CA ALA A 35 -8.87 -15.47 10.81
C ALA A 35 -9.79 -14.72 9.83
N ARG A 36 -9.25 -14.03 8.81
CA ARG A 36 -9.98 -13.18 7.85
C ARG A 36 -10.80 -12.08 8.53
N HIS A 37 -10.32 -11.59 9.67
CA HIS A 37 -10.89 -10.43 10.36
C HIS A 37 -10.47 -9.09 9.72
N THR A 38 -9.63 -9.13 8.69
CA THR A 38 -9.21 -7.99 7.88
C THR A 38 -9.64 -8.25 6.43
N ASP A 39 -10.19 -7.23 5.75
CA ASP A 39 -10.57 -7.36 4.33
C ASP A 39 -9.34 -7.81 3.51
N PRO A 40 -9.38 -8.96 2.81
CA PRO A 40 -8.27 -9.44 2.00
C PRO A 40 -7.81 -8.44 0.95
N ARG A 41 -8.70 -7.58 0.43
CA ARG A 41 -8.35 -6.54 -0.54
C ARG A 41 -7.49 -5.46 0.11
N TYR A 42 -7.83 -5.04 1.33
CA TYR A 42 -7.01 -4.13 2.11
C TYR A 42 -5.60 -4.69 2.34
N VAL A 43 -5.51 -5.97 2.71
CA VAL A 43 -4.22 -6.66 2.85
C VAL A 43 -3.45 -6.62 1.54
N SER A 44 -4.09 -6.94 0.41
CA SER A 44 -3.46 -6.95 -0.92
C SER A 44 -2.98 -5.57 -1.40
N TRP A 45 -3.65 -4.49 -0.98
CA TRP A 45 -3.22 -3.12 -1.26
C TRP A 45 -1.95 -2.76 -0.51
N ILE A 46 -1.74 -3.30 0.70
CA ILE A 46 -0.48 -3.13 1.42
C ILE A 46 0.59 -4.06 0.87
N GLY A 47 0.25 -5.32 0.60
CA GLY A 47 1.18 -6.25 -0.02
C GLY A 47 0.53 -7.56 -0.45
N GLN A 48 1.15 -8.22 -1.42
CA GLN A 48 0.72 -9.48 -1.99
C GLN A 48 1.95 -10.29 -2.41
N SER A 49 1.90 -11.59 -2.14
CA SER A 49 2.91 -12.56 -2.58
C SER A 49 2.22 -13.83 -3.08
N GLN A 50 3.00 -14.76 -3.62
CA GLN A 50 2.50 -16.11 -3.96
C GLN A 50 2.01 -16.88 -2.72
N ASN A 51 2.59 -16.60 -1.55
CA ASN A 51 2.15 -17.18 -0.28
C ASN A 51 0.98 -16.39 0.32
N ASP A 52 0.11 -17.09 1.06
CA ASP A 52 -0.94 -16.46 1.86
C ASP A 52 -0.31 -15.48 2.87
N PRO A 53 -0.84 -14.25 3.02
CA PRO A 53 -0.29 -13.22 3.90
C PRO A 53 0.00 -13.65 5.36
N HIS A 54 -0.72 -14.65 5.91
CA HIS A 54 -0.40 -15.12 7.26
C HIS A 54 0.95 -15.86 7.37
N TYR A 55 1.49 -16.35 6.24
CA TYR A 55 2.82 -16.97 6.14
C TYR A 55 3.94 -15.99 5.78
N TRP A 56 3.65 -14.69 5.72
CA TRP A 56 4.71 -13.71 5.47
C TRP A 56 5.83 -13.81 6.51
N PRO A 57 7.11 -13.73 6.07
CA PRO A 57 8.25 -13.63 6.97
C PRO A 57 8.05 -12.48 7.98
N PRO A 58 8.66 -12.56 9.18
CA PRO A 58 8.46 -11.54 10.21
C PRO A 58 8.73 -10.10 9.76
N HIS A 59 9.75 -9.86 8.93
CA HIS A 59 10.06 -8.52 8.42
C HIS A 59 8.98 -7.98 7.47
N GLN A 60 8.35 -8.84 6.67
CA GLN A 60 7.21 -8.46 5.83
C GLN A 60 5.96 -8.18 6.66
N MET A 61 5.74 -8.94 7.74
CA MET A 61 4.64 -8.65 8.68
C MET A 61 4.87 -7.32 9.42
N ALA A 62 6.11 -7.02 9.79
CA ALA A 62 6.47 -5.72 10.39
C ALA A 62 6.25 -4.57 9.41
N ALA A 63 6.65 -4.73 8.15
CA ALA A 63 6.38 -3.73 7.12
C ALA A 63 4.87 -3.53 6.89
N TYR A 64 4.10 -4.63 6.81
CA TYR A 64 2.63 -4.56 6.74
C TYR A 64 2.04 -3.79 7.93
N LEU A 65 2.47 -4.12 9.16
CA LEU A 65 1.97 -3.49 10.37
C LEU A 65 2.29 -1.99 10.40
N ARG A 66 3.49 -1.59 9.95
CA ARG A 66 3.85 -0.18 9.87
C ARG A 66 2.99 0.59 8.86
N VAL A 67 2.74 0.04 7.67
CA VAL A 67 1.84 0.67 6.69
C VAL A 67 0.41 0.73 7.22
N HIS A 68 -0.05 -0.34 7.88
CA HIS A 68 -1.36 -0.37 8.53
C HIS A 68 -1.49 0.71 9.60
N GLU A 69 -0.47 0.88 10.45
CA GLU A 69 -0.41 1.94 11.47
C GLU A 69 -0.45 3.33 10.83
N MET A 70 0.33 3.58 9.77
CA MET A 70 0.32 4.86 9.07
C MET A 70 -1.10 5.21 8.57
N LEU A 71 -1.82 4.23 8.04
CA LEU A 71 -3.21 4.41 7.59
C LEU A 71 -4.20 4.59 8.77
N ALA A 72 -4.05 3.80 9.83
CA ALA A 72 -4.94 3.80 10.99
C ALA A 72 -4.81 5.07 11.85
N THR A 73 -3.61 5.66 11.89
CA THR A 73 -3.32 6.91 12.61
C THR A 73 -3.53 8.16 11.77
N GLY A 74 -3.80 8.00 10.47
CA GLY A 74 -3.93 9.10 9.53
C GLY A 74 -2.61 9.76 9.12
N GLU A 75 -1.46 9.16 9.44
CA GLU A 75 -0.15 9.55 8.89
C GLU A 75 -0.16 9.44 7.36
N ALA A 76 -0.78 8.38 6.85
CA ALA A 76 -1.07 8.16 5.44
C ALA A 76 -2.57 8.26 5.14
N VAL A 77 -2.87 8.63 3.90
CA VAL A 77 -4.23 8.69 3.37
C VAL A 77 -4.36 7.76 2.17
N MET A 78 -5.58 7.33 1.88
CA MET A 78 -5.84 6.37 0.82
C MET A 78 -7.03 6.79 -0.04
N PHE A 79 -6.96 6.48 -1.33
CA PHE A 79 -8.12 6.52 -2.24
C PHE A 79 -8.04 5.43 -3.30
N LEU A 80 -9.17 5.15 -3.94
CA LEU A 80 -9.30 4.08 -4.93
C LEU A 80 -9.62 4.66 -6.29
N VAL A 81 -8.87 4.24 -7.30
CA VAL A 81 -9.11 4.55 -8.71
C VAL A 81 -9.73 3.32 -9.38
N LYS A 82 -10.84 3.49 -10.09
CA LYS A 82 -11.49 2.40 -10.82
C LYS A 82 -10.71 2.09 -12.10
N ALA A 83 -9.95 1.00 -12.11
CA ALA A 83 -9.28 0.49 -13.31
C ALA A 83 -10.26 -0.21 -14.26
N GLY A 84 -11.29 -0.87 -13.71
CA GLY A 84 -12.31 -1.57 -14.50
C GLY A 84 -11.89 -2.97 -14.98
N ALA A 85 -10.60 -3.28 -14.91
CA ALA A 85 -10.02 -4.60 -15.19
C ALA A 85 -9.04 -5.00 -14.08
N GLU A 86 -8.69 -6.29 -14.04
CA GLU A 86 -7.65 -6.83 -13.16
C GLU A 86 -6.29 -6.87 -13.88
N PRO A 87 -5.17 -6.80 -13.14
CA PRO A 87 -3.86 -7.05 -13.72
C PRO A 87 -3.82 -8.42 -14.39
N GLY A 88 -3.27 -8.48 -15.59
CA GLY A 88 -2.79 -9.71 -16.19
C GLY A 88 -1.43 -10.10 -15.61
N PRO A 89 -0.90 -11.29 -15.95
CA PRO A 89 0.41 -11.74 -15.50
C PRO A 89 1.51 -10.72 -15.78
N ASP A 90 2.58 -10.71 -14.99
CA ASP A 90 3.69 -9.74 -15.11
C ASP A 90 4.32 -9.71 -16.52
N ALA A 91 4.29 -10.84 -17.25
CA ALA A 91 4.78 -10.95 -18.62
C ALA A 91 3.88 -10.24 -19.66
N ASP A 92 2.60 -10.00 -19.37
CA ASP A 92 1.63 -9.34 -20.24
C ASP A 92 1.62 -7.82 -20.03
N ARG A 93 2.76 -7.19 -20.26
CA ARG A 93 2.94 -5.74 -20.04
C ARG A 93 2.11 -4.90 -20.99
N ASP A 94 2.06 -5.28 -22.26
CA ASP A 94 1.24 -4.60 -23.26
C ASP A 94 -0.25 -4.67 -22.90
N GLY A 95 -0.74 -5.84 -22.46
CA GLY A 95 -2.11 -6.01 -22.00
C GLY A 95 -2.42 -5.19 -20.74
N ASN A 96 -1.48 -5.11 -19.79
CA ASN A 96 -1.61 -4.28 -18.61
C ASN A 96 -1.61 -2.77 -18.95
N ALA A 97 -0.73 -2.32 -19.83
CA ALA A 97 -0.69 -0.95 -20.32
C ALA A 97 -2.01 -0.58 -21.04
N ALA A 98 -2.53 -1.46 -21.89
CA ALA A 98 -3.79 -1.25 -22.61
C ALA A 98 -5.00 -1.12 -21.68
N LYS A 99 -5.03 -1.87 -20.56
CA LYS A 99 -6.06 -1.73 -19.51
C LYS A 99 -5.91 -0.41 -18.77
N LEU A 100 -4.69 -0.04 -18.39
CA LEU A 100 -4.40 1.20 -17.67
C LEU A 100 -4.64 2.47 -18.52
N ALA A 101 -4.52 2.38 -19.83
CA ALA A 101 -4.89 3.46 -20.75
C ALA A 101 -6.39 3.82 -20.70
N GLN A 102 -7.23 2.94 -20.12
CA GLN A 102 -8.68 3.14 -19.98
C GLN A 102 -9.08 3.76 -18.64
N LEU A 103 -8.11 4.18 -17.81
CA LEU A 103 -8.40 4.84 -16.55
C LEU A 103 -9.27 6.09 -16.78
N PRO A 104 -10.26 6.34 -15.90
CA PRO A 104 -11.10 7.51 -16.02
C PRO A 104 -10.28 8.77 -15.75
N ARG A 105 -10.66 9.89 -16.36
CA ARG A 105 -10.12 11.20 -15.94
C ARG A 105 -10.38 11.42 -14.44
N PRO A 106 -9.47 12.07 -13.70
CA PRO A 106 -8.27 12.76 -14.17
C PRO A 106 -7.00 11.89 -14.23
N TYR A 107 -7.14 10.56 -14.21
CA TYR A 107 -6.02 9.63 -14.03
C TYR A 107 -5.40 9.20 -15.36
N THR A 108 -4.07 9.06 -15.36
CA THR A 108 -3.28 8.47 -16.44
C THR A 108 -2.22 7.58 -15.82
N ALA A 109 -1.88 6.45 -16.44
CA ALA A 109 -0.78 5.60 -16.00
C ALA A 109 0.15 5.25 -17.16
N ALA A 110 1.42 5.02 -16.84
CA ALA A 110 2.45 4.59 -17.77
C ALA A 110 3.28 3.47 -17.13
N LEU A 111 3.41 2.34 -17.81
CA LEU A 111 4.29 1.25 -17.37
C LEU A 111 5.69 1.45 -17.94
N ASP A 112 6.71 1.16 -17.14
CA ASP A 112 8.06 1.00 -17.64
C ASP A 112 8.11 -0.32 -18.40
N MET A 113 8.16 -0.25 -19.73
CA MET A 113 8.14 -1.43 -20.61
C MET A 113 9.47 -2.20 -20.59
N GLU A 114 10.57 -1.55 -20.21
CA GLU A 114 11.93 -2.06 -20.34
C GLU A 114 12.51 -2.56 -19.00
N GLN A 115 11.83 -2.31 -17.87
CA GLN A 115 12.31 -2.66 -16.50
C GLN A 115 13.65 -2.01 -16.16
N HIS A 116 13.87 -0.79 -16.63
CA HIS A 116 15.09 -0.06 -16.37
C HIS A 116 15.12 0.43 -14.90
N GLY A 117 15.47 -0.47 -13.98
CA GLY A 117 15.84 -0.10 -12.60
C GLY A 117 14.83 -0.44 -11.50
N ALA A 118 14.27 -1.65 -11.53
CA ALA A 118 13.85 -2.54 -10.42
C ALA A 118 12.98 -2.04 -9.24
N ASP A 119 12.72 -0.75 -9.07
CA ASP A 119 12.08 -0.22 -7.86
C ASP A 119 10.58 0.00 -8.04
N SER A 120 10.08 0.21 -9.28
CA SER A 120 8.64 0.17 -9.59
C SER A 120 8.30 -0.26 -11.01
N ASP A 121 7.04 -0.64 -11.26
CA ASP A 121 6.55 -1.09 -12.58
C ASP A 121 6.16 0.08 -13.50
N GLY A 122 6.05 1.29 -12.97
CA GLY A 122 5.63 2.46 -13.73
C GLY A 122 5.17 3.60 -12.84
N SER A 123 4.26 4.42 -13.36
CA SER A 123 3.70 5.56 -12.63
C SER A 123 2.20 5.74 -12.87
N LEU A 124 1.53 6.31 -11.87
CA LEU A 124 0.16 6.79 -11.93
C LEU A 124 0.15 8.30 -11.66
N THR A 125 -0.50 9.06 -12.53
CA THR A 125 -0.66 10.52 -12.43
C THR A 125 -2.13 10.88 -12.35
N TRP A 126 -2.47 11.92 -11.58
CA TRP A 126 -3.76 12.60 -11.69
C TRP A 126 -3.59 14.11 -11.87
N SER A 127 -4.38 14.70 -12.75
CA SER A 127 -4.23 16.11 -13.18
C SER A 127 -5.13 17.11 -12.45
N ALA A 128 -6.08 16.64 -11.64
CA ALA A 128 -6.99 17.48 -10.86
C ALA A 128 -7.09 16.94 -9.44
N ALA A 129 -7.33 17.81 -8.45
CA ALA A 129 -7.43 17.37 -7.06
C ALA A 129 -8.54 16.34 -6.86
N VAL A 130 -8.27 15.33 -6.02
CA VAL A 130 -9.19 14.21 -5.76
C VAL A 130 -9.47 14.06 -4.27
N THR A 131 -10.56 13.37 -3.94
CA THR A 131 -10.91 13.04 -2.55
C THR A 131 -10.13 11.82 -2.10
N ALA A 132 -9.43 11.95 -0.98
CA ALA A 132 -8.82 10.86 -0.24
C ALA A 132 -9.45 10.73 1.15
N TRP A 133 -9.28 9.57 1.77
CA TRP A 133 -9.78 9.28 3.10
C TRP A 133 -8.63 9.17 4.07
N ARG A 134 -8.75 9.90 5.18
CA ARG A 134 -7.78 9.93 6.27
C ARG A 134 -8.47 9.43 7.53
N SER A 135 -7.86 8.45 8.20
CA SER A 135 -8.32 8.06 9.53
C SER A 135 -8.01 9.14 10.55
N THR A 136 -8.94 9.39 11.46
CA THR A 136 -8.75 10.32 12.57
C THR A 136 -8.08 9.67 13.79
N GLY A 137 -7.83 8.36 13.75
CA GLY A 137 -7.40 7.56 14.91
C GLY A 137 -8.51 7.36 15.96
N LEU A 138 -9.65 8.02 15.81
CA LEU A 138 -10.80 7.86 16.69
C LEU A 138 -11.62 6.64 16.24
N LEU A 139 -12.11 5.90 17.23
CA LEU A 139 -12.97 4.74 17.01
C LEU A 139 -14.41 5.11 17.38
N LEU A 140 -15.34 4.89 16.45
CA LEU A 140 -16.77 5.00 16.72
C LEU A 140 -17.27 3.66 17.26
N HIS A 141 -17.85 3.69 18.45
CA HIS A 141 -18.59 2.56 19.02
C HIS A 141 -20.06 2.65 18.59
N ALA A 142 -20.42 1.97 17.50
CA ALA A 142 -21.80 1.80 17.08
C ALA A 142 -22.24 0.37 17.34
N SER A 143 -23.15 0.21 18.32
CA SER A 143 -23.89 -0.97 18.82
C SER A 143 -23.23 -2.36 18.80
N HIS A 144 -22.49 -2.79 17.77
CA HIS A 144 -21.76 -4.06 17.72
C HIS A 144 -20.44 -4.03 16.93
N THR A 145 -19.99 -2.85 16.48
CA THR A 145 -18.76 -2.71 15.69
C THR A 145 -17.96 -1.50 16.11
N VAL A 146 -16.63 -1.67 16.15
CA VAL A 146 -15.66 -0.59 16.32
C VAL A 146 -15.16 -0.22 14.93
N THR A 147 -15.52 0.96 14.45
CA THR A 147 -15.15 1.42 13.11
C THR A 147 -14.28 2.67 13.21
N PRO A 148 -13.16 2.74 12.48
CA PRO A 148 -12.39 3.98 12.37
C PRO A 148 -13.26 5.11 11.84
N VAL A 149 -13.11 6.31 12.41
CA VAL A 149 -13.72 7.51 11.86
C VAL A 149 -12.77 8.08 10.82
N ASP A 150 -13.21 8.08 9.56
CA ASP A 150 -12.47 8.65 8.45
C ASP A 150 -13.04 10.01 8.05
N ILE A 151 -12.17 10.95 7.68
CA ILE A 151 -12.54 12.24 7.13
C ILE A 151 -12.07 12.36 5.68
N ALA A 152 -12.88 13.03 4.87
CA ALA A 152 -12.50 13.38 3.51
C ALA A 152 -11.38 14.44 3.55
N THR A 153 -10.33 14.20 2.79
CA THR A 153 -9.23 15.14 2.59
C THR A 153 -8.94 15.27 1.09
N ARG A 154 -8.15 16.29 0.74
CA ARG A 154 -7.85 16.62 -0.64
C ARG A 154 -6.44 16.15 -0.99
N ALA A 155 -6.33 15.37 -2.06
CA ALA A 155 -5.05 14.98 -2.65
C ALA A 155 -4.80 15.83 -3.91
N GLU A 156 -3.80 16.70 -3.87
CA GLU A 156 -3.43 17.56 -5.01
C GLU A 156 -2.84 16.75 -6.18
N PRO A 157 -2.92 17.26 -7.42
CA PRO A 157 -2.30 16.64 -8.60
C PRO A 157 -0.86 16.21 -8.36
N ARG A 158 -0.54 14.96 -8.70
CA ARG A 158 0.79 14.36 -8.49
C ARG A 158 0.95 13.12 -9.39
N THR A 159 2.21 12.75 -9.61
CA THR A 159 2.63 11.44 -10.13
C THR A 159 3.22 10.60 -9.00
N VAL A 160 2.83 9.33 -8.91
CA VAL A 160 3.30 8.38 -7.88
C VAL A 160 3.79 7.09 -8.55
N PRO A 161 4.71 6.34 -7.90
CA PRO A 161 5.12 5.02 -8.36
C PRO A 161 3.92 4.08 -8.47
N LEU A 162 3.91 3.22 -9.48
CA LEU A 162 2.89 2.20 -9.68
C LEU A 162 3.53 0.83 -9.57
N GLU A 163 2.92 -0.03 -8.76
CA GLU A 163 3.23 -1.45 -8.68
C GLU A 163 2.01 -2.26 -9.12
N VAL A 164 2.24 -3.22 -10.01
CA VAL A 164 1.22 -4.06 -10.63
C VAL A 164 1.37 -5.50 -10.13
N GLY A 165 0.26 -6.13 -9.76
CA GLY A 165 0.26 -7.50 -9.28
C GLY A 165 0.94 -7.68 -7.92
N SER A 166 1.83 -8.67 -7.84
CA SER A 166 2.47 -9.07 -6.59
C SER A 166 3.57 -8.08 -6.21
N SER A 167 3.42 -7.43 -5.05
CA SER A 167 4.51 -6.67 -4.43
C SER A 167 4.44 -6.83 -2.92
N LEU A 168 5.60 -7.03 -2.31
CA LEU A 168 5.72 -7.30 -0.89
C LEU A 168 5.36 -6.06 -0.05
N PRO A 169 4.83 -6.24 1.18
CA PRO A 169 4.58 -5.11 2.10
C PRO A 169 5.78 -4.19 2.30
N SER A 170 6.99 -4.75 2.31
CA SER A 170 8.24 -3.98 2.40
C SER A 170 8.42 -2.97 1.28
N ARG A 171 7.97 -3.28 0.06
CA ARG A 171 8.12 -2.39 -1.09
C ARG A 171 7.15 -1.22 -1.00
N THR A 172 5.90 -1.50 -0.66
CA THR A 172 4.91 -0.46 -0.31
C THR A 172 5.45 0.47 0.78
N LEU A 173 6.03 -0.08 1.85
CA LEU A 173 6.63 0.72 2.91
C LEU A 173 7.79 1.58 2.41
N MET A 174 8.70 1.02 1.59
CA MET A 174 9.80 1.75 0.99
C MET A 174 9.28 2.97 0.21
N HIS A 175 8.31 2.79 -0.68
CA HIS A 175 7.74 3.91 -1.43
C HIS A 175 7.10 4.98 -0.53
N LEU A 176 6.45 4.57 0.55
CA LEU A 176 5.83 5.50 1.50
C LEU A 176 6.85 6.28 2.35
N LEU A 177 8.04 5.73 2.57
CA LEU A 177 9.11 6.41 3.30
C LEU A 177 9.98 7.25 2.37
N VAL A 178 10.28 6.77 1.15
CA VAL A 178 11.18 7.42 0.18
C VAL A 178 10.41 8.41 -0.71
N GLU A 179 9.40 7.96 -1.46
CA GLU A 179 8.65 8.80 -2.41
C GLU A 179 7.35 9.37 -1.82
N ARG A 180 7.06 9.06 -0.56
CA ARG A 180 5.86 9.48 0.17
C ARG A 180 4.55 9.05 -0.50
N SER A 181 4.58 8.08 -1.41
CA SER A 181 3.39 7.65 -2.13
C SER A 181 3.60 6.37 -2.92
N VAL A 182 2.53 5.62 -3.15
CA VAL A 182 2.51 4.48 -4.07
C VAL A 182 1.09 4.23 -4.56
N ALA A 183 0.98 3.78 -5.81
CA ALA A 183 -0.22 3.20 -6.40
C ALA A 183 -0.05 1.67 -6.51
N ARG A 184 -1.02 0.92 -6.02
CA ARG A 184 -1.04 -0.54 -5.94
C ARG A 184 -2.21 -1.10 -6.71
N TRP A 185 -1.94 -1.75 -7.84
CA TRP A 185 -2.93 -2.49 -8.61
C TRP A 185 -2.72 -3.99 -8.40
N ALA A 186 -3.23 -4.52 -7.29
CA ALA A 186 -3.00 -5.91 -6.87
C ALA A 186 -3.77 -6.93 -7.73
N TYR A 187 -3.25 -8.16 -7.82
CA TYR A 187 -3.95 -9.25 -8.49
C TYR A 187 -5.31 -9.51 -7.85
N GLY A 188 -6.35 -9.65 -8.69
CA GLY A 188 -7.73 -9.87 -8.25
C GLY A 188 -8.50 -8.60 -7.84
N ASP A 189 -7.92 -7.39 -7.96
CA ASP A 189 -8.66 -6.14 -7.77
C ASP A 189 -8.82 -5.35 -9.08
N LYS A 190 -10.01 -4.80 -9.28
CA LYS A 190 -10.38 -3.94 -10.41
C LYS A 190 -10.14 -2.45 -10.11
N ARG A 191 -9.42 -2.18 -9.03
CA ARG A 191 -9.10 -0.85 -8.53
C ARG A 191 -7.61 -0.73 -8.27
N VAL A 192 -7.09 0.45 -8.54
CA VAL A 192 -5.75 0.86 -8.08
C VAL A 192 -5.93 1.57 -6.75
N CYS A 193 -5.30 1.06 -5.70
CA CYS A 193 -5.25 1.72 -4.41
C CYS A 193 -4.07 2.69 -4.38
N VAL A 194 -4.33 3.97 -4.11
CA VAL A 194 -3.27 4.97 -3.94
C VAL A 194 -3.13 5.28 -2.47
N ILE A 195 -1.91 5.18 -1.95
CA ILE A 195 -1.56 5.52 -0.58
C ILE A 195 -0.57 6.68 -0.62
N LEU A 196 -0.86 7.75 0.12
CA LEU A 196 0.00 8.93 0.23
C LEU A 196 0.42 9.13 1.68
N ASN A 197 1.72 9.15 1.95
CA ASN A 197 2.24 9.59 3.23
C ASN A 197 2.12 11.11 3.32
N THR A 198 1.41 11.60 4.34
CA THR A 198 1.11 13.02 4.53
C THR A 198 1.85 13.65 5.69
N ALA A 199 2.73 12.91 6.36
CA ALA A 199 3.58 13.44 7.41
C ALA A 199 4.40 14.63 6.84
N THR A 200 4.12 15.83 7.35
CA THR A 200 4.88 17.04 7.05
C THR A 200 6.18 17.01 7.84
N GLY A 201 7.21 16.38 7.29
CA GLY A 201 8.54 16.38 7.90
C GLY A 201 9.54 15.63 7.05
N GLY A 202 10.46 16.37 6.42
CA GLY A 202 11.59 15.83 5.68
C GLY A 202 12.38 14.85 6.54
N ILE A 203 12.76 13.72 5.95
CA ILE A 203 13.75 12.85 6.57
C ILE A 203 15.07 13.59 6.31
N GLY A 204 15.63 14.20 7.35
CA GLY A 204 17.06 14.45 7.37
C GLY A 204 17.72 13.08 7.37
N LEU A 205 18.14 12.64 6.18
CA LEU A 205 19.20 11.65 6.02
C LEU A 205 20.54 12.36 6.21
#